data_AF-A0A0A2WMC7-F1
#
_entry.id   AF-A0A0A2WMC7-F1
#
_cell.length_a   1.000
_cell.length_b   1.000
_cell.length_c   1.000
_cell.angle_alpha   90.00
_cell.angle_beta   90.00
_cell.angle_gamma   90.00
#
_symmetry.space_group_name_H-M   'P 1'
#
loop_
_entity.id
_entity.type
_entity.pdbx_description
1 polymer ?
#
loop_
_entity_poly.entity_id
_entity_poly.type
_entity_poly.pdbx_seq_one_letter_code
_entity_poly.pdbx_strand_id
1 'polypeptide(L)'
;MAYVQAQPLPLDVSCAPWKATRSNEQNALLFGVLYPPIAEAMGYDVDDIHQYACGTFFGWVDRKVPKTPNNPAGLESVPFRSTTRDENGRRQVIDKKRFSEFVAHVERIAAKAGVFIPMEKVA
;
A
#
# COMPACT_ATOMS: atom_id res chain seq x y z
N MET A 1 -22.21 -20.86 21.68
CA MET A 1 -23.48 -21.16 20.98
C MET A 1 -24.71 -20.92 21.85
N ALA A 2 -24.70 -21.21 23.15
CA ALA A 2 -25.86 -21.04 24.03
C ALA A 2 -26.48 -19.62 24.07
N TYR A 3 -25.66 -18.56 23.96
CA TYR A 3 -26.13 -17.17 23.95
C TYR A 3 -26.89 -16.79 22.67
N VAL A 4 -26.51 -17.37 21.53
CA VAL A 4 -27.12 -17.06 20.22
C VAL A 4 -28.51 -17.69 20.09
N GLN A 5 -28.70 -18.87 20.71
CA GLN A 5 -30.00 -19.57 20.74
C GLN A 5 -31.04 -18.86 21.62
N ALA A 6 -30.64 -17.93 22.48
CA ALA A 6 -31.53 -17.20 23.38
C ALA A 6 -32.10 -15.90 22.76
N GLN A 7 -31.75 -15.55 21.52
CA GLN A 7 -32.20 -14.32 20.87
C GLN A 7 -33.58 -14.51 20.21
N PRO A 8 -34.51 -13.54 20.35
CA PRO A 8 -35.92 -13.69 19.98
C PRO A 8 -36.24 -13.57 18.48
N LEU A 9 -35.24 -13.43 17.60
CA LEU A 9 -35.41 -13.19 16.17
C LEU A 9 -34.69 -14.26 15.34
N PRO A 10 -35.19 -14.62 14.15
CA PRO A 10 -34.46 -15.50 13.25
C PRO A 10 -33.17 -14.79 12.80
N LEU A 11 -32.03 -15.31 13.26
CA LEU A 11 -30.69 -14.76 13.01
C LEU A 11 -29.85 -15.79 12.25
N ASP A 12 -29.32 -15.39 11.11
CA ASP A 12 -28.27 -16.13 10.42
C ASP A 12 -26.91 -15.66 10.97
N VAL A 13 -26.17 -16.56 11.62
CA VAL A 13 -24.92 -16.23 12.31
C VAL A 13 -23.81 -17.14 11.80
N SER A 14 -22.87 -16.54 11.06
CA SER A 14 -21.64 -17.18 10.62
C SER A 14 -20.50 -16.83 11.56
N CYS A 15 -19.86 -17.83 12.16
CA CYS A 15 -18.69 -17.67 13.01
C CYS A 15 -17.43 -18.07 12.23
N ALA A 16 -16.55 -17.10 11.95
CA ALA A 16 -15.24 -17.35 11.37
C ALA A 16 -14.13 -17.18 12.43
N PRO A 17 -13.01 -17.91 12.33
CA PRO A 17 -11.87 -17.71 13.23
C PRO A 17 -11.36 -16.28 13.11
N TRP A 18 -11.26 -15.58 14.25
CA TRP A 18 -10.71 -14.23 14.30
C TRP A 18 -9.24 -14.26 13.86
N LYS A 19 -8.95 -13.55 12.77
CA LYS A 19 -7.59 -13.27 12.33
C LYS A 19 -7.33 -11.80 12.57
N ALA A 20 -6.25 -11.46 13.27
CA ALA A 20 -5.86 -10.08 13.47
C ALA A 20 -5.66 -9.40 12.11
N THR A 21 -6.60 -8.54 11.72
CA THR A 21 -6.53 -7.77 10.46
C THR A 21 -5.57 -6.60 10.63
N ARG A 22 -4.28 -6.91 10.73
CA ARG A 22 -3.21 -5.90 10.85
C ARG A 22 -2.99 -5.10 9.57
N SER A 23 -3.60 -5.52 8.46
CA SER A 23 -3.34 -5.02 7.11
C SER A 23 -4.17 -3.79 6.74
N ASN A 24 -5.31 -3.51 7.40
CA ASN A 24 -6.17 -2.39 6.97
C ASN A 24 -5.66 -1.03 7.45
N GLU A 25 -5.22 -0.93 8.71
CA GLU A 25 -4.70 0.34 9.25
C GLU A 25 -3.41 0.77 8.53
N GLN A 26 -2.55 -0.18 8.19
CA GLN A 26 -1.31 0.07 7.44
C GLN A 26 -1.60 0.60 6.03
N ASN A 27 -2.57 0.01 5.33
CA ASN A 27 -2.98 0.50 4.01
C ASN A 27 -3.70 1.85 4.10
N ALA A 28 -4.56 2.03 5.11
CA ALA A 28 -5.26 3.30 5.34
C ALA A 28 -4.28 4.45 5.62
N LEU A 29 -3.18 4.20 6.34
CA LEU A 29 -2.12 5.19 6.54
C LEU A 29 -1.47 5.60 5.21
N LEU A 30 -1.05 4.61 4.39
CA LEU A 30 -0.37 4.89 3.13
C LEU A 30 -1.29 5.60 2.14
N PHE A 31 -2.44 5.02 1.83
CA PHE A 31 -3.34 5.51 0.79
C PHE A 31 -4.26 6.64 1.24
N GLY A 32 -4.57 6.71 2.54
CA GLY A 32 -5.47 7.73 3.09
C GLY A 32 -4.77 8.97 3.60
N VAL A 33 -3.51 8.88 4.02
CA VAL A 33 -2.80 10.00 4.68
C VAL A 33 -1.53 10.40 3.94
N LEU A 34 -0.65 9.44 3.63
CA LEU A 34 0.67 9.77 3.11
C LEU A 34 0.67 10.10 1.62
N TYR A 35 0.08 9.25 0.78
CA TYR A 35 0.16 9.42 -0.67
C TYR A 35 -0.68 10.57 -1.25
N PRO A 36 -1.92 10.86 -0.78
CA PRO A 36 -2.72 11.94 -1.37
C PRO A 36 -2.03 13.32 -1.43
N PRO A 37 -1.42 13.83 -0.35
CA PRO A 37 -0.77 15.14 -0.42
C PRO A 37 0.52 15.11 -1.24
N ILE A 38 1.20 13.96 -1.31
CA ILE A 38 2.37 13.76 -2.17
C ILE A 38 1.98 13.76 -3.66
N ALA A 39 0.88 13.06 -3.98
CA ALA A 39 0.31 12.96 -5.32
C ALA A 39 -0.12 14.35 -5.83
N GLU A 40 -0.80 15.13 -4.99
CA GLU A 40 -1.19 16.51 -5.29
C GLU A 40 0.02 17.41 -5.57
N ALA A 41 1.07 17.34 -4.73
CA ALA A 41 2.25 18.18 -4.89
C ALA A 41 3.10 17.82 -6.11
N MET A 42 3.19 16.54 -6.47
CA MET A 42 3.95 16.09 -7.64
C MET A 42 3.14 16.02 -8.94
N GLY A 43 1.81 16.14 -8.87
CA GLY A 43 0.92 16.09 -10.03
C GLY A 43 0.74 14.69 -10.63
N TYR A 44 0.85 13.64 -9.81
CA TYR A 44 0.66 12.24 -10.23
C TYR A 44 -0.54 11.62 -9.51
N ASP A 45 -0.96 10.43 -9.92
CA ASP A 45 -1.97 9.66 -9.19
C ASP A 45 -1.35 8.99 -7.93
N VAL A 46 -2.18 8.71 -6.94
CA VAL A 46 -1.82 8.03 -5.70
C VAL A 46 -1.19 6.66 -5.99
N ASP A 47 -1.73 5.92 -6.96
CA ASP A 47 -1.22 4.60 -7.33
C ASP A 47 0.18 4.69 -7.99
N ASP A 48 0.44 5.74 -8.77
CA ASP A 48 1.76 5.99 -9.37
C ASP A 48 2.80 6.34 -8.30
N ILE A 49 2.41 7.18 -7.32
CA ILE A 49 3.26 7.47 -6.16
C ILE A 49 3.54 6.20 -5.36
N HIS A 50 2.55 5.32 -5.20
CA HIS A 50 2.77 4.04 -4.53
C HIS A 50 3.79 3.16 -5.27
N GLN A 51 3.68 3.07 -6.60
CA GLN A 51 4.66 2.33 -7.41
C GLN A 51 6.05 2.94 -7.33
N TYR A 52 6.15 4.27 -7.40
CA TYR A 52 7.40 5.00 -7.25
C TYR A 52 8.05 4.81 -5.87
N ALA A 53 7.27 4.89 -4.80
CA ALA A 53 7.74 4.62 -3.45
C ALA A 53 8.23 3.17 -3.29
N CYS A 54 7.51 2.20 -3.86
CA CYS A 54 7.94 0.81 -3.86
C CYS A 54 9.23 0.61 -4.67
N GLY A 55 9.34 1.21 -5.86
CA GLY A 55 10.51 1.06 -6.72
C GLY A 55 11.77 1.71 -6.12
N THR A 56 11.62 2.87 -5.48
CA THR A 56 12.76 3.53 -4.80
C THR A 56 13.20 2.81 -3.54
N PHE A 57 12.30 2.14 -2.81
CA PHE A 57 12.65 1.41 -1.59
C PHE A 57 13.14 -0.02 -1.86
N PHE A 58 12.49 -0.75 -2.77
CA PHE A 58 12.80 -2.15 -3.05
C PHE A 58 13.70 -2.36 -4.27
N GLY A 59 13.84 -1.36 -5.13
CA GLY A 59 14.52 -1.45 -6.40
C GLY A 59 13.56 -1.54 -7.59
N TRP A 60 14.09 -1.21 -8.76
CA TRP A 60 13.39 -1.26 -10.04
C TRP A 60 13.87 -2.46 -10.86
N VAL A 61 12.95 -3.06 -11.61
CA VAL A 61 13.24 -4.11 -12.58
C VAL A 61 12.58 -3.78 -13.91
N ASP A 62 13.35 -3.89 -14.98
CA ASP A 62 12.85 -3.66 -16.33
C ASP A 62 12.13 -4.90 -16.84
N ARG A 63 10.86 -4.72 -17.19
CA ARG A 63 10.02 -5.75 -17.81
C ARG A 63 9.90 -5.47 -19.30
N LYS A 64 10.06 -6.51 -20.11
CA LYS A 64 9.77 -6.44 -21.54
C LYS A 64 8.26 -6.38 -21.75
N VAL A 65 7.79 -5.31 -22.36
CA VAL A 65 6.39 -5.10 -22.73
C VAL A 65 6.27 -5.02 -24.25
N PRO A 66 5.09 -5.35 -24.81
CA PRO A 66 4.84 -5.15 -26.23
C PRO A 66 5.13 -3.70 -26.63
N LYS A 67 5.84 -3.53 -27.75
CA LYS A 67 6.15 -2.20 -28.27
C LYS A 67 4.86 -1.50 -28.67
N THR A 68 4.62 -0.33 -28.10
CA THR A 68 3.51 0.55 -28.45
C THR A 68 4.07 1.85 -29.04
N PRO A 69 3.26 2.65 -29.75
CA PRO A 69 3.73 3.95 -30.25
C PRO A 69 4.31 4.86 -29.16
N ASN A 70 3.78 4.75 -27.94
CA ASN A 70 4.20 5.51 -26.77
C ASN A 70 5.41 4.88 -26.03
N ASN A 71 5.73 3.61 -26.30
CA ASN A 71 6.90 2.91 -25.76
C ASN A 71 7.61 2.10 -26.85
N PRO A 72 8.41 2.75 -27.72
CA PRO A 72 9.08 2.10 -28.84
C PRO A 72 10.19 1.14 -28.41
N ALA A 73 10.78 1.35 -27.22
CA ALA A 73 11.77 0.45 -26.64
C ALA A 73 11.16 -0.87 -26.16
N GLY A 74 9.87 -0.86 -25.79
CA GLY A 74 9.18 -2.04 -25.24
C GLY A 74 9.71 -2.44 -23.86
N LEU A 75 10.13 -1.45 -23.06
CA LEU A 75 10.64 -1.65 -21.71
C LEU A 75 9.81 -0.82 -20.74
N GLU A 76 9.33 -1.45 -19.68
CA GLU A 76 8.61 -0.81 -18.59
C GLU A 76 9.35 -1.10 -17.28
N SER A 77 9.77 -0.06 -16.58
CA SER A 77 10.40 -0.20 -15.27
C SER A 77 9.31 -0.35 -14.21
N VAL A 78 9.23 -1.53 -13.60
CA VAL A 78 8.28 -1.84 -12.54
C VAL A 78 9.03 -2.06 -11.22
N PRO A 79 8.40 -1.78 -10.07
CA PRO A 79 9.01 -2.08 -8.78
C PRO A 79 9.27 -3.59 -8.65
N PHE A 80 10.43 -3.95 -8.11
CA PHE A 80 10.83 -5.36 -7.92
C PHE A 80 9.81 -6.14 -7.10
N ARG A 81 9.19 -5.47 -6.11
CA ARG A 81 8.13 -6.02 -5.27
C ARG A 81 7.25 -4.88 -4.75
N SER A 82 6.08 -5.25 -4.21
CA SER A 82 5.24 -4.32 -3.45
C SER A 82 5.27 -4.65 -1.95
N THR A 83 4.55 -3.86 -1.16
CA THR A 83 4.36 -4.11 0.28
C THR A 83 3.57 -5.39 0.56
N THR A 84 2.83 -5.90 -0.44
CA THR A 84 1.93 -7.05 -0.31
C THR A 84 2.24 -8.22 -1.22
N ARG A 85 3.03 -8.02 -2.28
CA ARG A 85 3.41 -9.04 -3.26
C ARG A 85 4.92 -9.14 -3.40
N ASP A 86 5.41 -10.35 -3.62
CA ASP A 86 6.82 -10.62 -3.90
C ASP A 86 7.18 -10.43 -5.39
N GLU A 87 8.44 -10.68 -5.72
CA GLU A 87 9.03 -10.65 -7.08
C GLU A 87 8.30 -11.55 -8.09
N ASN A 88 7.68 -12.63 -7.62
CA ASN A 88 6.96 -13.60 -8.44
C ASN A 88 5.45 -13.32 -8.48
N GLY A 89 5.01 -12.20 -7.92
CA GLY A 89 3.61 -11.78 -7.84
C GLY A 89 2.77 -12.56 -6.82
N ARG A 90 3.38 -13.43 -6.00
CA ARG A 90 2.71 -14.14 -4.91
C ARG A 90 2.52 -13.20 -3.73
N ARG A 91 1.45 -13.42 -2.95
CA ARG A 91 1.15 -12.60 -1.79
C ARG A 91 2.17 -12.85 -0.68
N GLN A 92 3.01 -11.86 -0.41
CA GLN A 92 3.95 -11.83 0.69
C GLN A 92 3.91 -10.43 1.32
N VAL A 93 3.20 -10.32 2.44
CA VAL A 93 3.09 -9.07 3.19
C VAL A 93 4.38 -8.85 3.97
N ILE A 94 4.93 -7.64 3.88
CA ILE A 94 6.15 -7.28 4.63
C ILE A 94 5.90 -7.30 6.15
N ASP A 95 6.97 -7.53 6.91
CA ASP A 95 6.88 -7.51 8.36
C ASP A 95 6.65 -6.08 8.89
N LYS A 96 6.33 -5.99 10.19
CA LYS A 96 6.15 -4.72 10.90
C LYS A 96 7.34 -3.79 10.77
N LYS A 97 8.55 -4.31 10.99
CA LYS A 97 9.77 -3.50 11.07
C LYS A 97 10.05 -2.86 9.71
N ARG A 98 10.00 -3.66 8.65
CA ARG A 98 10.22 -3.23 7.28
C ARG A 98 9.13 -2.30 6.79
N PHE A 99 7.90 -2.45 7.28
CA PHE A 99 6.83 -1.49 7.04
C PHE A 99 7.14 -0.12 7.67
N SER A 100 7.62 -0.07 8.92
CA SER A 100 8.03 1.19 9.55
C SER A 100 9.19 1.86 8.82
N GLU A 101 10.17 1.08 8.35
CA GLU A 101 11.27 1.59 7.51
C GLU A 101 10.77 2.14 6.17
N PHE A 102 9.77 1.49 5.56
CA PHE A 102 9.13 1.96 4.33
C PHE A 102 8.37 3.28 4.54
N VAL A 103 7.61 3.41 5.63
CA VAL A 103 6.92 4.67 5.96
C VAL A 103 7.90 5.83 6.14
N ALA A 104 8.99 5.61 6.89
CA ALA A 104 10.04 6.63 7.06
C ALA A 104 10.69 7.03 5.72
N HIS A 105 10.76 6.10 4.75
CA HIS A 105 11.22 6.42 3.40
C HIS A 105 10.23 7.28 2.63
N VAL A 106 8.93 6.98 2.71
CA VAL A 106 7.86 7.78 2.09
C VAL A 106 7.83 9.19 2.66
N GLU A 107 8.01 9.35 3.97
CA GLU A 107 8.11 10.67 4.61
C GLU A 107 9.29 11.50 4.08
N ARG A 108 10.43 10.88 3.78
CA ARG A 108 11.56 11.57 3.15
C ARG A 108 11.23 12.00 1.72
N ILE A 109 10.45 11.21 0.98
CA ILE A 109 9.98 11.59 -0.36
C ILE A 109 9.03 12.80 -0.23
N ALA A 110 8.11 12.77 0.72
CA ALA A 110 7.20 13.88 1.00
C ALA A 110 7.98 15.17 1.35
N ALA A 111 8.96 15.07 2.25
CA ALA A 111 9.80 16.19 2.64
C ALA A 111 10.58 16.78 1.44
N LYS A 112 11.07 15.93 0.52
CA LYS A 112 11.72 16.38 -0.72
C LYS A 112 10.76 17.08 -1.68
N ALA A 113 9.50 16.64 -1.71
CA ALA A 113 8.44 17.28 -2.48
C ALA A 113 7.90 18.57 -1.82
N GLY A 114 8.40 18.92 -0.62
CA GLY A 114 7.94 20.10 0.13
C GLY A 114 6.59 19.90 0.83
N VAL A 115 6.15 18.65 1.00
CA VAL A 115 4.84 18.32 1.58
C VAL A 115 4.99 18.02 3.06
N PHE A 116 4.23 18.73 3.89
CA PHE A 116 4.09 18.43 5.31
C PHE A 116 2.91 17.48 5.52
N ILE A 117 3.19 16.30 6.08
CA ILE A 117 2.15 15.31 6.39
C ILE A 117 1.90 15.31 7.90
N PRO A 118 0.70 15.71 8.36
CA PRO A 118 0.39 15.71 9.79
C PRO A 118 0.22 14.26 10.26
N MET A 119 1.25 13.74 10.92
CA MET A 119 1.27 12.39 11.52
C MET A 119 0.65 12.34 12.92
N GLU A 120 0.37 13.50 13.53
CA GLU A 120 -0.31 13.58 14.82
C GLU A 120 -1.83 13.60 14.65
N LYS A 121 -2.51 12.75 15.41
CA LYS A 121 -3.94 12.92 15.67
C LYS A 121 -4.12 14.29 16.33
N VAL A 122 -4.95 15.14 15.74
CA VAL A 122 -5.65 16.16 16.51
C VAL A 122 -6.38 15.41 17.63
N ALA A 123 -5.91 15.62 18.85
CA ALA A 123 -6.44 15.02 20.07
C ALA A 123 -7.87 15.50 20.37
#